data_AF-A0A1E2S1K8-F1
#
_entry.id   AF-A0A1E2S1K8-F1
#
_cell.length_a   1.000
_cell.length_b   1.000
_cell.length_c   1.000
_cell.angle_alpha   90.00
_cell.angle_beta   90.00
_cell.angle_gamma   90.00
#
_symmetry.space_group_name_H-M   'P 1'
#
loop_
_entity.id
_entity.type
_entity.pdbx_description
1 polymer ?
#
loop_
_entity_poly.entity_id
_entity_poly.type
_entity_poly.pdbx_seq_one_letter_code
_entity_poly.pdbx_strand_id
1 'polypeptide(L)'
;MLGSVLSSNGGNVTREIKQGTFDLGWNFGTRVGTMDMSFDQRNYTGTMTNPAGTNIFGGGLNQTGGNGTGVASGAFVNHNGPAGAVIGNWAFQESGYRAGGIFAGGQIPPN
;
A
#
# COMPACT_ATOMS: atom_id res chain seq x y z
N MET A 1 1.65 -4.19 -7.66
CA MET A 1 1.22 -4.82 -6.39
C MET A 1 0.52 -6.14 -6.70
N LEU A 2 0.68 -7.15 -5.85
CA LEU A 2 0.01 -8.46 -5.94
C LEU A 2 -0.59 -8.80 -4.58
N GLY A 3 -1.79 -9.39 -4.55
CA GLY A 3 -2.42 -9.81 -3.30
C GLY A 3 -3.54 -10.80 -3.49
N SER A 4 -4.04 -11.30 -2.36
CA SER A 4 -5.21 -12.16 -2.30
C SER A 4 -6.42 -11.41 -1.73
N VAL A 5 -7.58 -11.67 -2.33
CA VAL A 5 -8.89 -11.24 -1.83
C VAL A 5 -9.57 -12.43 -1.18
N LEU A 6 -10.22 -12.17 -0.05
CA LEU A 6 -11.24 -13.00 0.55
C LEU A 6 -12.54 -12.19 0.56
N SER A 7 -13.53 -12.59 -0.22
CA SER A 7 -14.85 -11.95 -0.21
C SER A 7 -15.94 -12.95 0.18
N SER A 8 -16.93 -12.48 0.93
CA SER A 8 -18.11 -13.26 1.29
C SER A 8 -19.36 -12.64 0.67
N ASN A 9 -20.08 -13.40 -0.15
CA ASN A 9 -21.39 -12.99 -0.67
C ASN A 9 -22.41 -14.11 -0.44
N GLY A 10 -23.43 -13.83 0.38
CA GLY A 10 -24.48 -14.80 0.68
C GLY A 10 -24.00 -16.10 1.34
N GLY A 11 -22.94 -16.05 2.15
CA GLY A 11 -22.37 -17.22 2.83
C GLY A 11 -21.33 -18.00 2.03
N ASN A 12 -21.16 -17.71 0.73
CA ASN A 12 -20.06 -18.27 -0.06
C ASN A 12 -18.82 -17.40 0.10
N VAL A 13 -17.69 -18.05 0.42
CA VAL A 13 -16.39 -17.41 0.55
C VAL A 13 -15.55 -17.74 -0.67
N THR A 14 -15.15 -16.73 -1.42
CA THR A 14 -14.23 -16.89 -2.55
C THR A 14 -12.84 -16.35 -2.20
N ARG A 15 -11.81 -17.01 -2.75
CA ARG A 15 -10.42 -16.58 -2.62
C ARG A 15 -9.83 -16.40 -4.01
N GLU A 16 -9.35 -15.19 -4.30
CA GLU A 16 -8.83 -14.83 -5.62
C GLU A 16 -7.48 -14.13 -5.47
N ILE A 17 -6.59 -14.30 -6.46
CA ILE A 17 -5.36 -13.51 -6.58
C ILE A 17 -5.60 -12.40 -7.59
N LYS A 18 -5.27 -11.17 -7.22
CA LYS A 18 -5.43 -9.99 -8.08
C LYS A 18 -4.16 -9.17 -8.10
N GLN A 19 -4.03 -8.39 -9.16
CA GLN A 19 -3.01 -7.36 -9.29
C GLN A 19 -3.63 -5.99 -9.02
N GLY A 20 -2.82 -5.08 -8.51
CA GLY A 20 -3.18 -3.67 -8.45
C GLY A 20 -1.97 -2.76 -8.57
N THR A 21 -2.23 -1.47 -8.45
CA THR A 21 -1.24 -0.39 -8.60
C THR A 21 -1.08 0.38 -7.29
N PHE A 22 0.06 1.01 -7.13
CA PHE A 22 0.29 1.95 -6.05
C PHE A 22 1.20 3.08 -6.53
N ASP A 23 1.08 4.23 -5.87
CA ASP A 23 1.98 5.36 -5.95
C ASP A 23 2.39 5.76 -4.52
N LEU A 24 3.63 6.20 -4.34
CA LEU A 24 4.15 6.74 -3.09
C LEU A 24 4.88 8.05 -3.38
N GLY A 25 4.22 9.17 -3.11
CA GLY A 25 4.86 10.48 -3.02
C GLY A 25 5.54 10.61 -1.66
N TRP A 26 6.86 10.80 -1.62
CA TRP A 26 7.60 10.82 -0.35
C TRP A 26 8.50 12.05 -0.20
N ASN A 27 8.48 12.66 0.99
CA ASN A 27 9.40 13.70 1.41
C ASN A 27 10.39 13.17 2.45
N PHE A 28 11.66 13.02 2.06
CA PHE A 28 12.72 12.53 2.95
C PHE A 28 13.11 13.53 4.05
N GLY A 29 12.90 14.83 3.86
CA GLY A 29 13.19 15.86 4.85
C GLY A 29 12.20 15.85 6.00
N THR A 30 10.90 15.71 5.70
CA THR A 30 9.84 15.62 6.72
C THR A 30 9.55 14.18 7.15
N ARG A 31 10.03 13.18 6.43
CA ARG A 31 9.79 11.74 6.66
C ARG A 31 8.30 11.36 6.59
N VAL A 32 7.58 12.07 5.72
CA VAL A 32 6.14 11.88 5.48
C VAL A 32 5.93 11.69 3.99
N GLY A 33 5.00 10.81 3.64
CA GLY A 33 4.53 10.66 2.27
C GLY A 33 3.05 10.37 2.20
N THR A 34 2.52 10.44 0.99
CA THR A 34 1.16 10.02 0.66
C THR A 34 1.25 8.78 -0.20
N MET A 35 0.50 7.76 0.18
CA MET A 35 0.38 6.52 -0.58
C MET A 35 -1.03 6.41 -1.15
N ASP A 36 -1.10 6.22 -2.47
CA ASP A 36 -2.34 5.94 -3.19
C ASP A 36 -2.27 4.52 -3.74
N MET A 37 -3.32 3.74 -3.55
CA MET A 37 -3.39 2.33 -3.95
C MET A 37 -4.70 2.04 -4.68
N SER A 38 -4.64 1.23 -5.73
CA SER A 38 -5.81 0.67 -6.39
C SER A 38 -5.71 -0.85 -6.43
N PHE A 39 -6.69 -1.54 -5.87
CA PHE A 39 -6.73 -3.00 -5.82
C PHE A 39 -8.17 -3.50 -5.87
N ASP A 40 -8.45 -4.48 -6.73
CA ASP A 40 -9.79 -5.06 -6.91
C ASP A 40 -10.89 -3.99 -7.09
N GLN A 41 -10.66 -3.05 -8.01
CA GLN A 41 -11.58 -1.95 -8.34
C GLN A 41 -11.87 -1.00 -7.16
N ARG A 42 -11.08 -1.05 -6.08
CA ARG A 42 -11.18 -0.17 -4.92
C ARG A 42 -9.93 0.69 -4.82
N ASN A 43 -10.13 1.95 -4.44
CA ASN A 43 -9.04 2.90 -4.25
C ASN A 43 -8.88 3.21 -2.77
N TYR A 44 -7.63 3.32 -2.32
CA TYR A 44 -7.25 3.62 -0.94
C TYR A 44 -6.18 4.70 -0.94
N THR A 45 -6.26 5.61 0.02
CA THR A 45 -5.26 6.68 0.21
C THR A 45 -4.92 6.84 1.69
N GLY A 46 -3.70 7.27 1.98
CA GLY A 46 -3.30 7.55 3.34
C GLY A 46 -1.90 8.12 3.48
N THR A 47 -1.64 8.67 4.66
CA THR A 47 -0.34 9.23 5.02
C THR A 47 0.56 8.14 5.58
N MET A 48 1.76 8.06 5.03
CA MET A 48 2.84 7.19 5.48
C MET A 48 3.87 8.00 6.26
N THR A 49 4.36 7.45 7.36
CA THR A 49 5.38 8.10 8.20
C THR A 49 6.53 7.14 8.46
N ASN A 50 7.72 7.70 8.67
CA ASN A 50 8.94 6.95 8.96
C ASN A 50 9.49 7.38 10.34
N PRO A 51 9.70 6.44 11.27
CA PRO A 51 10.43 6.71 12.50
C PRO A 51 11.87 7.13 12.20
N ALA A 52 12.36 8.16 12.90
CA ALA A 52 13.69 8.71 12.71
C ALA A 52 14.78 7.62 12.75
N GLY A 53 15.76 7.72 11.82
CA GLY A 53 16.90 6.80 11.74
C GLY A 53 16.62 5.45 11.08
N THR A 54 15.41 5.20 10.59
CA THR A 54 15.06 3.94 9.91
C THR A 54 14.86 4.14 8.40
N ASN A 55 14.88 3.05 7.63
CA ASN A 55 14.49 3.02 6.22
C ASN A 55 13.08 2.46 6.02
N ILE A 56 12.25 2.43 7.07
CA ILE A 56 10.94 1.78 7.09
C ILE A 56 9.84 2.84 7.19
N PHE A 57 8.73 2.66 6.51
CA PHE A 57 7.56 3.52 6.63
C PHE A 57 6.31 2.68 6.88
N GLY A 58 5.28 3.32 7.42
CA GLY A 58 3.95 2.73 7.52
C GLY A 58 2.88 3.76 7.83
N GLY A 59 1.64 3.34 7.68
CA GLY A 59 0.49 4.22 7.84
C GLY A 59 -0.83 3.51 7.63
N GLY A 60 -1.89 4.18 8.06
CA GLY A 60 -3.26 3.78 7.78
C GLY A 60 -3.68 4.21 6.38
N LEU A 61 -4.58 3.45 5.77
CA LEU A 61 -5.19 3.70 4.48
C LEU A 61 -6.70 3.72 4.64
N ASN A 62 -7.37 4.65 3.97
CA ASN A 62 -8.82 4.74 3.94
C ASN A 62 -9.32 4.58 2.50
N GLN A 63 -10.41 3.84 2.33
CA GLN A 63 -11.02 3.65 1.02
C GLN A 63 -11.66 4.96 0.54
N THR A 64 -11.34 5.36 -0.69
CA THR A 64 -11.94 6.53 -1.32
C THR A 64 -13.39 6.23 -1.68
N GLY A 65 -14.33 7.00 -1.12
CA GLY A 65 -15.77 6.86 -1.41
C GLY A 65 -16.43 5.63 -0.76
N GLY A 66 -15.79 5.00 0.22
CA GLY A 66 -16.33 3.85 0.95
C GLY A 66 -16.00 3.87 2.45
N ASN A 67 -16.14 2.74 3.12
CA ASN A 67 -15.88 2.58 4.56
C ASN A 67 -14.77 1.56 4.88
N GLY A 68 -14.10 1.05 3.86
CA GLY A 68 -12.94 0.18 4.01
C GLY A 68 -11.75 0.91 4.64
N THR A 69 -11.04 0.20 5.49
CA THR A 69 -9.80 0.67 6.12
C THR A 69 -8.67 -0.29 5.80
N GLY A 70 -7.45 0.17 5.96
CA GLY A 70 -6.27 -0.64 5.73
C GLY A 70 -5.04 -0.11 6.39
N VAL A 71 -3.97 -0.87 6.22
CA VAL A 71 -2.62 -0.51 6.64
C VAL A 71 -1.66 -0.88 5.53
N ALA A 72 -0.60 -0.07 5.39
CA ALA A 72 0.55 -0.42 4.60
C ALA A 72 1.83 -0.19 5.41
N SER A 73 2.82 -1.02 5.14
CA SER A 73 4.17 -0.88 5.68
C SER A 73 5.18 -1.28 4.61
N GLY A 74 6.30 -0.58 4.53
CA GLY A 74 7.32 -0.87 3.54
C GLY A 74 8.69 -0.36 3.96
N ALA A 75 9.68 -0.70 3.16
CA ALA A 75 11.06 -0.26 3.33
C ALA A 75 11.58 0.35 2.02
N PHE A 76 12.40 1.39 2.19
CA PHE A 76 13.23 1.95 1.13
C PHE A 76 14.41 1.03 0.88
N VAL A 77 14.58 0.64 -0.38
CA VAL A 77 15.70 -0.16 -0.88
C VAL A 77 16.67 0.81 -1.58
N ASN A 78 17.90 0.84 -1.09
CA ASN A 78 18.93 1.76 -1.56
C ASN A 78 20.08 0.96 -2.19
N HIS A 79 20.62 1.46 -3.30
CA HIS A 79 21.92 1.04 -3.82
C HIS A 79 22.78 2.30 -3.99
N ASN A 80 23.60 2.62 -2.98
CA ASN A 80 24.56 3.73 -2.98
C ASN A 80 24.00 5.09 -3.50
N GLY A 81 22.91 5.57 -2.89
CA GLY A 81 22.28 6.83 -3.29
C GLY A 81 20.89 7.03 -2.66
N PRO A 82 20.06 7.95 -3.20
CA PRO A 82 18.64 8.06 -2.88
C PRO A 82 17.94 6.70 -3.00
N ALA A 83 16.81 6.52 -2.32
CA ALA A 83 16.05 5.27 -2.38
C ALA A 83 15.59 5.00 -3.82
N GLY A 84 16.15 3.95 -4.42
CA GLY A 84 15.87 3.58 -5.81
C GLY A 84 14.65 2.69 -5.97
N ALA A 85 14.19 2.06 -4.88
CA ALA A 85 12.98 1.25 -4.88
C ALA A 85 12.33 1.20 -3.48
N VAL A 86 11.09 0.73 -3.45
CA VAL A 86 10.36 0.38 -2.23
C VAL A 86 9.80 -1.03 -2.34
N ILE A 87 9.74 -1.74 -1.21
CA ILE A 87 9.05 -3.02 -1.06
C ILE A 87 8.27 -3.04 0.24
N GLY A 88 7.11 -3.68 0.27
CA GLY A 88 6.31 -3.74 1.48
C GLY A 88 5.08 -4.63 1.38
N ASN A 89 4.28 -4.57 2.43
CA ASN A 89 3.04 -5.32 2.62
C ASN A 89 1.88 -4.38 2.90
N TRP A 90 0.68 -4.85 2.62
CA TRP A 90 -0.55 -4.12 2.86
C TRP A 90 -1.69 -5.07 3.23
N ALA A 91 -2.70 -4.54 3.91
CA ALA A 91 -3.94 -5.23 4.20
C ALA A 91 -5.13 -4.27 4.21
N PHE A 92 -6.26 -4.71 3.68
CA PHE A 92 -7.54 -4.01 3.66
C PHE A 92 -8.61 -4.83 4.36
N GLN A 93 -9.53 -4.16 5.03
CA GLN A 93 -10.70 -4.76 5.67
C GLN A 93 -11.91 -3.84 5.54
N GLU A 94 -13.01 -4.42 5.07
CA GLU A 94 -14.36 -3.85 5.07
C GLU A 94 -15.38 -4.97 5.38
N SER A 95 -16.67 -4.65 5.46
CA SER A 95 -17.71 -5.66 5.70
C SER A 95 -17.75 -6.68 4.55
N GLY A 96 -17.46 -7.95 4.87
CA GLY A 96 -17.50 -9.04 3.88
C GLY A 96 -16.34 -9.05 2.88
N TYR A 97 -15.33 -8.21 3.06
CA TYR A 97 -14.14 -8.19 2.21
C TYR A 97 -12.88 -7.98 3.03
N ARG A 98 -11.89 -8.84 2.79
CA ARG A 98 -10.53 -8.72 3.30
C ARG A 98 -9.57 -8.92 2.14
N ALA A 99 -8.55 -8.10 2.06
CA ALA A 99 -7.49 -8.31 1.09
C ALA A 99 -6.13 -8.04 1.73
N GLY A 100 -5.09 -8.65 1.18
CA GLY A 100 -3.73 -8.40 1.63
C GLY A 100 -2.72 -8.91 0.63
N GLY A 101 -1.51 -8.36 0.69
CA GLY A 101 -0.47 -8.73 -0.26
C GLY A 101 0.79 -7.92 -0.11
N ILE A 102 1.56 -7.90 -1.20
CA ILE A 102 2.85 -7.24 -1.32
C ILE A 102 2.78 -6.12 -2.37
N PHE A 103 3.63 -5.12 -2.20
CA PHE A 103 3.93 -4.13 -3.23
C PHE A 103 5.45 -4.02 -3.39
N ALA A 104 5.87 -3.72 -4.61
CA ALA A 104 7.24 -3.34 -4.93
C ALA A 104 7.19 -2.36 -6.11
N GLY A 105 8.03 -1.33 -6.09
CA GLY A 105 8.10 -0.32 -7.14
C GLY A 105 9.44 0.39 -7.14
N GLY A 106 9.87 0.82 -8.32
CA GLY A 106 11.08 1.63 -8.50
C GLY A 106 10.77 3.12 -8.41
N GLN A 107 11.80 3.92 -8.13
CA GLN A 107 11.73 5.37 -8.28
C GLN A 107 11.44 5.72 -9.75
N ILE A 108 10.50 6.64 -9.98
CA ILE A 108 10.31 7.28 -11.27
C ILE A 108 11.21 8.53 -11.29
N PRO A 109 12.23 8.61 -12.15
CA PRO A 109 13.05 9.81 -12.27
C PRO A 109 12.19 11.02 -12.69
N PRO A 110 12.46 12.23 -12.18
CA PRO A 110 11.84 13.42 -12.74
C PRO A 110 12.24 13.56 -14.21
N ASN A 111 11.27 13.94 -15.06
CA ASN A 111 11.51 14.27 -16.46
C ASN A 111 12.40 15.50 -16.62
#